data_AF-A0A2E0WCX7-F1
#
_entry.id   AF-A0A2E0WCX7-F1
#
_cell.length_a   1.000
_cell.length_b   1.000
_cell.length_c   1.000
_cell.angle_alpha   90.00
_cell.angle_beta   90.00
_cell.angle_gamma   90.00
#
_symmetry.space_group_name_H-M   'P 1'
#
loop_
_entity.id
_entity.type
_entity.pdbx_description
1 polymer ?
#
loop_
_entity_poly.entity_id
_entity_poly.type
_entity_poly.pdbx_seq_one_letter_code
_entity_poly.pdbx_strand_id
1 'polypeptide(L)'
;MQRKPAKHTERGFDRLINFTDAVVAIAATLLVLPLITTVSGFSDSSDTSLLLNRDTWWAILWFALTFWVVTIFWLVHHELFEEIKDYDLRLMIIVFAWLAAIVFLTIPAGLQTYADSNNFFGFMYFGAMTLIAGLVALMGKYVDRHRELLVDPENYSWTPTVLLYPALFFVLGLMTKLEFIGDYAYLGLFLLPLIGSMVARRSSEPPAHTERGFDRIINFSDAIVAIAITLLILPLIDLVSDYPETRVLGDGWTLKLALFLLTFFVMARFWLVHHGIFERITDYSGGLIVRAFIWLALMVFLAFPAGLVGDDDTERGIALLYLVTLSLITLATYAIDSYAHRHEEMVLDDSMKPDRMPLLFAGFLVALGLLSLVLELVFDVAGQWALLGIFLIPITRRIVQRQTQTPG
;
A
#
# COMPACT_ATOMS: atom_id res chain seq x y z
N MET A 1 -14.61 7.23 -47.90
CA MET A 1 -14.67 6.14 -46.89
C MET A 1 -14.46 6.76 -45.52
N GLN A 2 -15.52 7.01 -44.76
CA GLN A 2 -15.39 7.35 -43.33
C GLN A 2 -14.89 6.10 -42.62
N ARG A 3 -13.66 6.14 -42.06
CA ARG A 3 -13.21 5.11 -41.13
C ARG A 3 -14.21 5.12 -39.97
N LYS A 4 -14.99 4.04 -39.82
CA LYS A 4 -15.70 3.80 -38.55
C LYS A 4 -14.65 3.90 -37.45
N PRO A 5 -14.85 4.73 -36.41
CA PRO A 5 -13.96 4.69 -35.26
C PRO A 5 -13.92 3.23 -34.77
N ALA A 6 -12.71 2.73 -34.52
CA ALA A 6 -12.56 1.39 -33.96
C ALA A 6 -13.43 1.35 -32.70
N LYS A 7 -14.41 0.44 -32.66
CA LYS A 7 -15.22 0.24 -31.45
C LYS A 7 -14.23 -0.20 -30.36
N HIS A 8 -13.93 0.70 -29.42
CA HIS A 8 -13.21 0.33 -28.21
C HIS A 8 -14.05 -0.75 -27.52
N THR A 9 -13.42 -1.89 -27.24
CA THR A 9 -14.09 -3.00 -26.55
C THR A 9 -14.02 -2.75 -25.06
N GLU A 10 -15.03 -3.14 -24.27
CA GLU A 10 -15.01 -3.08 -22.80
C GLU A 10 -13.69 -3.65 -22.23
N ARG A 11 -13.24 -4.79 -22.77
CA ARG A 11 -11.95 -5.41 -22.43
C ARG A 11 -10.72 -4.50 -22.61
N GLY A 12 -10.77 -3.57 -23.56
CA GLY A 12 -9.71 -2.58 -23.80
C GLY A 12 -9.69 -1.50 -22.73
N PHE A 13 -10.85 -1.09 -22.26
CA PHE A 13 -11.00 -0.15 -21.16
C PHE A 13 -10.54 -0.77 -19.84
N ASP A 14 -10.95 -2.01 -19.55
CA ASP A 14 -10.50 -2.74 -18.35
C ASP A 14 -8.97 -2.91 -18.33
N ARG A 15 -8.35 -3.13 -19.49
CA ARG A 15 -6.88 -3.18 -19.62
C ARG A 15 -6.22 -1.85 -19.29
N LEU A 16 -6.81 -0.72 -19.73
CA LEU A 16 -6.30 0.60 -19.40
C LEU A 16 -6.38 0.85 -17.89
N ILE A 17 -7.50 0.49 -17.27
CA ILE A 17 -7.70 0.59 -15.82
C ILE A 17 -6.67 -0.25 -15.07
N ASN A 18 -6.55 -1.54 -15.41
CA ASN A 18 -5.62 -2.45 -14.74
C ASN A 18 -4.16 -2.00 -14.92
N PHE A 19 -3.82 -1.43 -16.09
CA PHE A 19 -2.51 -0.83 -16.31
C PHE A 19 -2.28 0.39 -15.39
N THR A 20 -3.27 1.27 -15.28
CA THR A 20 -3.19 2.44 -14.38
C THR A 20 -3.02 2.01 -12.93
N ASP A 21 -3.84 1.08 -12.44
CA ASP A 21 -3.78 0.57 -11.07
C ASP A 21 -2.41 -0.07 -10.79
N ALA A 22 -1.85 -0.84 -11.73
CA ALA A 22 -0.52 -1.43 -11.62
C ALA A 22 0.60 -0.38 -11.55
N VAL A 23 0.58 0.65 -12.40
CA VAL A 23 1.60 1.71 -12.38
C VAL A 23 1.57 2.48 -11.06
N VAL A 24 0.38 2.78 -10.53
CA VAL A 24 0.24 3.46 -9.24
C VAL A 24 0.70 2.55 -8.08
N ALA A 25 0.42 1.25 -8.13
CA ALA A 25 0.94 0.28 -7.17
C ALA A 25 2.48 0.20 -7.16
N ILE A 26 3.12 0.25 -8.34
CA ILE A 26 4.58 0.37 -8.46
C ILE A 26 5.07 1.66 -7.81
N ALA A 27 4.44 2.80 -8.13
CA ALA A 27 4.85 4.07 -7.55
C ALA A 27 4.72 4.07 -6.02
N ALA A 28 3.64 3.51 -5.46
CA ALA A 28 3.41 3.42 -4.03
C ALA A 28 4.41 2.49 -3.31
N THR A 29 4.76 1.36 -3.91
CA THR A 29 5.67 0.37 -3.31
C THR A 29 7.13 0.82 -3.34
N LEU A 30 7.58 1.48 -4.40
CA LEU A 30 8.96 1.98 -4.52
C LEU A 30 9.30 3.10 -3.53
N LEU A 31 8.32 3.69 -2.85
CA LEU A 31 8.54 4.66 -1.76
C LEU A 31 9.33 4.08 -0.58
N VAL A 32 9.42 2.75 -0.46
CA VAL A 32 10.23 2.10 0.58
C VAL A 32 11.73 2.18 0.28
N LEU A 33 12.13 2.38 -0.99
CA LEU A 33 13.54 2.35 -1.37
C LEU A 33 14.35 3.48 -0.72
N PRO A 34 13.90 4.75 -0.73
CA PRO A 34 14.62 5.81 -0.04
C PRO A 34 14.84 5.52 1.45
N LEU A 35 13.82 4.94 2.12
CA LEU A 35 13.92 4.53 3.52
C LEU A 35 15.02 3.48 3.73
N ILE A 36 15.07 2.42 2.90
CA ILE A 36 16.11 1.38 2.98
C ILE A 36 17.49 2.00 2.85
N THR A 37 17.69 2.86 1.84
CA THR A 37 19.00 3.46 1.56
C THR A 37 19.48 4.44 2.64
N THR A 38 18.57 5.19 3.27
CA THR A 38 18.91 6.10 4.38
C THR A 38 19.46 5.31 5.54
N VAL A 39 18.85 4.16 5.84
CA VAL A 39 19.20 3.35 7.01
C VAL A 39 20.47 2.53 6.77
N SER A 40 20.65 1.99 5.56
CA SER A 40 21.88 1.27 5.20
C SER A 40 23.13 2.18 5.22
N GLY A 41 22.97 3.50 5.07
CA GLY A 41 24.07 4.46 5.18
C GLY A 41 24.59 4.68 6.61
N PHE A 42 23.91 4.18 7.64
CA PHE A 42 24.27 4.31 9.05
C PHE A 42 24.95 3.07 9.66
N SER A 43 25.39 2.12 8.83
CA SER A 43 25.94 0.81 9.24
C SER A 43 27.15 0.87 10.19
N ASP A 44 27.76 2.04 10.42
CA ASP A 44 28.89 2.22 11.34
C ASP A 44 28.47 2.57 12.79
N SER A 45 27.17 2.77 13.09
CA SER A 45 26.69 3.18 14.42
C SER A 45 25.84 2.12 15.12
N SER A 46 26.22 1.76 16.37
CA SER A 46 25.54 0.76 17.23
C SER A 46 24.01 0.84 17.17
N ASP A 47 23.32 -0.27 16.89
CA ASP A 47 21.96 -0.29 16.36
C ASP A 47 20.85 0.11 17.33
N THR A 48 21.07 0.12 18.64
CA THR A 48 20.07 0.71 19.56
C THR A 48 19.88 2.22 19.28
N SER A 49 20.89 2.87 18.69
CA SER A 49 20.79 4.26 18.23
C SER A 49 19.94 4.43 16.97
N LEU A 50 19.75 3.37 16.15
CA LEU A 50 19.04 3.43 14.87
C LEU A 50 17.52 3.59 15.06
N LEU A 51 16.91 2.83 15.99
CA LEU A 51 15.50 3.02 16.37
C LEU A 51 15.25 4.32 17.15
N LEU A 52 16.30 4.92 17.71
CA LEU A 52 16.24 6.22 18.39
C LEU A 52 16.66 7.37 17.45
N ASN A 53 17.08 7.06 16.21
CA ASN A 53 17.57 8.03 15.26
C ASN A 53 16.40 8.83 14.67
N ARG A 54 16.49 10.15 14.80
CA ARG A 54 15.52 11.09 14.23
C ARG A 54 15.35 10.92 12.72
N ASP A 55 16.44 10.67 11.99
CA ASP A 55 16.45 10.60 10.53
C ASP A 55 15.77 9.32 10.03
N THR A 56 15.89 8.22 10.78
CA THR A 56 15.17 6.97 10.49
C THR A 56 13.66 7.19 10.65
N TRP A 57 13.21 7.78 11.77
CA TRP A 57 11.80 8.10 11.96
C TRP A 57 11.28 9.10 10.92
N TRP A 58 12.10 10.07 10.53
CA TRP A 58 11.77 11.01 9.46
C TRP A 58 11.54 10.29 8.13
N ALA A 59 12.42 9.36 7.76
CA ALA A 59 12.28 8.54 6.57
C ALA A 59 11.01 7.67 6.60
N ILE A 60 10.70 7.06 7.75
CA ILE A 60 9.47 6.28 7.95
C ILE A 60 8.24 7.16 7.78
N LEU A 61 8.26 8.38 8.33
CA LEU A 61 7.16 9.34 8.19
C LEU A 61 6.97 9.76 6.74
N TRP A 62 8.03 10.01 5.97
CA TRP A 62 7.93 10.34 4.55
C TRP A 62 7.38 9.19 3.72
N PHE A 63 7.84 7.97 3.98
CA PHE A 63 7.26 6.77 3.39
C PHE A 63 5.74 6.71 3.65
N ALA A 64 5.32 6.78 4.92
CA ALA A 64 3.92 6.66 5.30
C ALA A 64 3.06 7.80 4.73
N LEU A 65 3.56 9.03 4.77
CA LEU A 65 2.90 10.22 4.25
C LEU A 65 2.68 10.13 2.74
N THR A 66 3.74 9.80 1.98
CA THR A 66 3.63 9.75 0.53
C THR A 66 2.84 8.52 0.07
N PHE A 67 2.94 7.39 0.77
CA PHE A 67 2.06 6.23 0.50
C PHE A 67 0.59 6.60 0.69
N TRP A 68 0.27 7.34 1.75
CA TRP A 68 -1.07 7.86 2.00
C TRP A 68 -1.54 8.83 0.90
N VAL A 69 -0.69 9.76 0.49
CA VAL A 69 -0.99 10.72 -0.58
C VAL A 69 -1.27 10.01 -1.91
N VAL A 70 -0.41 9.06 -2.31
CA VAL A 70 -0.60 8.27 -3.55
C VAL A 70 -1.89 7.47 -3.49
N THR A 71 -2.18 6.84 -2.34
CA THR A 71 -3.44 6.13 -2.08
C THR A 71 -4.66 7.02 -2.28
N ILE A 72 -4.65 8.25 -1.72
CA ILE A 72 -5.78 9.18 -1.86
C ILE A 72 -5.95 9.60 -3.33
N PHE A 73 -4.87 9.89 -4.05
CA PHE A 73 -4.98 10.20 -5.47
C PHE A 73 -5.50 9.02 -6.29
N TRP A 74 -5.09 7.79 -5.95
CA TRP A 74 -5.64 6.60 -6.55
C TRP A 74 -7.13 6.44 -6.26
N LEU A 75 -7.59 6.71 -5.03
CA LEU A 75 -9.01 6.65 -4.66
C LEU A 75 -9.85 7.67 -5.42
N VAL A 76 -9.38 8.92 -5.56
CA VAL A 76 -10.11 9.93 -6.36
C VAL A 76 -10.14 9.55 -7.84
N HIS A 77 -9.04 9.02 -8.38
CA HIS A 77 -9.04 8.46 -9.74
C HIS A 77 -9.96 7.24 -9.84
N HIS A 78 -10.02 6.41 -8.80
CA HIS A 78 -10.86 5.24 -8.72
C HIS A 78 -12.34 5.63 -8.87
N GLU A 79 -12.82 6.51 -7.99
CA GLU A 79 -14.18 7.06 -7.99
C GLU A 79 -14.53 7.69 -9.35
N LEU A 80 -13.64 8.50 -9.93
CA LEU A 80 -13.89 9.11 -11.24
C LEU A 80 -14.07 8.07 -12.36
N PHE A 81 -13.32 6.97 -12.32
CA PHE A 81 -13.37 5.93 -13.35
C PHE A 81 -14.52 4.93 -13.15
N GLU A 82 -15.20 4.93 -12.00
CA GLU A 82 -16.47 4.22 -11.84
C GLU A 82 -17.57 4.83 -12.71
N GLU A 83 -17.52 6.15 -12.90
CA GLU A 83 -18.48 6.90 -13.72
C GLU A 83 -18.24 6.75 -15.23
N ILE A 84 -17.11 6.15 -15.64
CA ILE A 84 -16.66 6.08 -17.03
C ILE A 84 -16.87 4.64 -17.55
N LYS A 85 -17.52 4.51 -18.73
CA LYS A 85 -17.74 3.22 -19.40
C LYS A 85 -16.84 2.99 -20.63
N ASP A 86 -16.29 4.05 -21.21
CA ASP A 86 -15.47 3.97 -22.42
C ASP A 86 -14.39 5.05 -22.43
N TYR A 87 -13.42 4.93 -23.32
CA TYR A 87 -12.30 5.85 -23.43
C TYR A 87 -11.99 6.21 -24.88
N ASP A 88 -11.36 7.36 -25.06
CA ASP A 88 -10.76 7.76 -26.32
C ASP A 88 -9.26 8.05 -26.15
N LEU A 89 -8.58 8.36 -27.25
CA LEU A 89 -7.14 8.66 -27.25
C LEU A 89 -6.80 9.89 -26.37
N ARG A 90 -7.68 10.90 -26.30
CA ARG A 90 -7.40 12.13 -25.56
C ARG A 90 -7.50 11.90 -24.07
N LEU A 91 -8.54 11.20 -23.62
CA LEU A 91 -8.67 10.76 -22.23
C LEU A 91 -7.47 9.89 -21.85
N MET A 92 -7.10 8.93 -22.71
CA MET A 92 -5.92 8.10 -22.48
C MET A 92 -4.65 8.94 -22.32
N ILE A 93 -4.39 9.94 -23.17
CA ILE A 93 -3.22 10.83 -23.01
C ILE A 93 -3.24 11.57 -21.66
N ILE A 94 -4.41 12.04 -21.21
CA ILE A 94 -4.55 12.70 -19.90
C ILE A 94 -4.25 11.70 -18.76
N VAL A 95 -4.73 10.46 -18.85
CA VAL A 95 -4.41 9.37 -17.91
C VAL A 95 -2.92 9.08 -17.86
N PHE A 96 -2.25 8.97 -19.01
CA PHE A 96 -0.81 8.73 -19.06
C PHE A 96 -0.01 9.92 -18.51
N ALA A 97 -0.45 11.16 -18.74
CA ALA A 97 0.17 12.33 -18.13
C ALA A 97 0.00 12.33 -16.59
N TRP A 98 -1.16 11.87 -16.10
CA TRP A 98 -1.43 11.73 -14.67
C TRP A 98 -0.58 10.63 -14.04
N LEU A 99 -0.44 9.48 -14.71
CA LEU A 99 0.47 8.41 -14.30
C LEU A 99 1.92 8.89 -14.22
N ALA A 100 2.39 9.63 -15.23
CA ALA A 100 3.72 10.22 -15.22
C ALA A 100 3.91 11.20 -14.05
N ALA A 101 2.89 11.98 -13.69
CA ALA A 101 2.93 12.88 -12.54
C ALA A 101 2.95 12.13 -11.21
N ILE A 102 2.19 11.03 -11.07
CA ILE A 102 2.23 10.14 -9.89
C ILE A 102 3.62 9.50 -9.73
N VAL A 103 4.21 8.99 -10.80
CA VAL A 103 5.57 8.44 -10.76
C VAL A 103 6.58 9.56 -10.43
N PHE A 104 6.43 10.75 -11.01
CA PHE A 104 7.31 11.87 -10.70
C PHE A 104 7.24 12.30 -9.23
N LEU A 105 6.07 12.22 -8.59
CA LEU A 105 5.88 12.56 -7.16
C LEU A 105 6.80 11.75 -6.23
N THR A 106 7.19 10.52 -6.61
CA THR A 106 8.07 9.69 -5.78
C THR A 106 9.50 10.24 -5.71
N ILE A 107 9.94 11.02 -6.71
CA ILE A 107 11.28 11.61 -6.76
C ILE A 107 11.47 12.68 -5.67
N PRO A 108 10.69 13.78 -5.61
CA PRO A 108 10.83 14.75 -4.53
C PRO A 108 10.52 14.15 -3.17
N ALA A 109 9.63 13.13 -3.08
CA ALA A 109 9.38 12.41 -1.83
C ALA A 109 10.64 11.69 -1.31
N GLY A 110 11.32 10.95 -2.18
CA GLY A 110 12.58 10.29 -1.84
C GLY A 110 13.69 11.29 -1.52
N LEU A 111 13.82 12.37 -2.29
CA LEU A 111 14.82 13.42 -2.02
C LEU A 111 14.61 14.11 -0.67
N GLN A 112 13.37 14.28 -0.25
CA GLN A 112 13.01 14.86 1.03
C GLN A 112 13.38 13.95 2.22
N THR A 113 13.60 12.65 1.96
CA THR A 113 14.07 11.68 2.94
C THR A 113 15.55 11.84 3.27
N TYR A 114 16.38 12.27 2.29
CA TYR A 114 17.84 12.40 2.46
C TYR A 114 18.30 13.81 2.84
N ALA A 115 17.49 14.83 2.58
CA ALA A 115 17.93 16.21 2.63
C ALA A 115 17.65 16.87 3.98
N ASP A 116 18.62 17.66 4.48
CA ASP A 116 18.31 18.83 5.30
C ASP A 116 17.25 19.64 4.54
N SER A 117 16.08 19.85 5.17
CA SER A 117 14.85 20.39 4.59
C SER A 117 15.09 21.45 3.50
N ASN A 118 15.20 21.02 2.23
CA ASN A 118 15.37 21.94 1.12
C ASN A 118 13.98 22.36 0.63
N ASN A 119 13.67 23.64 0.82
CA ASN A 119 12.41 24.25 0.39
C ASN A 119 12.08 23.99 -1.09
N PHE A 120 13.08 23.72 -1.93
CA PHE A 120 12.91 23.34 -3.33
C PHE A 120 12.27 21.95 -3.51
N PHE A 121 12.67 20.94 -2.72
CA PHE A 121 12.08 19.60 -2.81
C PHE A 121 10.64 19.60 -2.33
N GLY A 122 10.34 20.34 -1.27
CA GLY A 122 8.97 20.61 -0.84
C GLY A 122 8.12 21.27 -1.90
N PHE A 123 8.64 22.30 -2.56
CA PHE A 123 7.96 22.98 -3.66
C PHE A 123 7.70 22.03 -4.84
N MET A 124 8.66 21.16 -5.19
CA MET A 124 8.46 20.14 -6.24
C MET A 124 7.44 19.09 -5.84
N TYR A 125 7.42 18.64 -4.59
CA TYR A 125 6.44 17.68 -4.08
C TYR A 125 5.02 18.23 -4.22
N PHE A 126 4.76 19.43 -3.68
CA PHE A 126 3.46 20.09 -3.81
C PHE A 126 3.14 20.51 -5.24
N GLY A 127 4.14 20.84 -6.06
CA GLY A 127 3.99 21.09 -7.49
C GLY A 127 3.52 19.85 -8.25
N ALA A 128 4.07 18.67 -7.93
CA ALA A 128 3.60 17.39 -8.47
C ALA A 128 2.16 17.12 -8.03
N MET A 129 1.82 17.32 -6.74
CA MET A 129 0.44 17.18 -6.25
C MET A 129 -0.54 18.13 -6.95
N THR A 130 -0.12 19.38 -7.22
CA THR A 130 -0.90 20.36 -7.97
C THR A 130 -1.18 19.86 -9.38
N LEU A 131 -0.17 19.31 -10.06
CA LEU A 131 -0.31 18.75 -11.39
C LEU A 131 -1.24 17.53 -11.38
N ILE A 132 -1.06 16.60 -10.44
CA ILE A 132 -1.88 15.40 -10.28
C ILE A 132 -3.35 15.80 -10.08
N ALA A 133 -3.64 16.67 -9.11
CA ALA A 133 -5.00 17.14 -8.83
C ALA A 133 -5.61 17.91 -10.00
N GLY A 134 -4.82 18.73 -10.70
CA GLY A 134 -5.24 19.46 -11.90
C GLY A 134 -5.58 18.52 -13.06
N LEU A 135 -4.81 17.45 -13.25
CA LEU A 135 -5.06 16.43 -14.28
C LEU A 135 -6.33 15.63 -13.97
N VAL A 136 -6.60 15.26 -12.71
CA VAL A 136 -7.88 14.64 -12.33
C VAL A 136 -9.06 15.58 -12.59
N ALA A 137 -8.95 16.85 -12.19
CA ALA A 137 -9.98 17.85 -12.47
C ALA A 137 -10.21 18.04 -13.98
N LEU A 138 -9.13 17.96 -14.78
CA LEU A 138 -9.20 18.00 -16.24
C LEU A 138 -9.89 16.76 -16.82
N MET A 139 -9.60 15.56 -16.30
CA MET A 139 -10.31 14.33 -16.71
C MET A 139 -11.80 14.46 -16.44
N GLY A 140 -12.21 14.85 -15.23
CA GLY A 140 -13.63 15.02 -14.90
C GLY A 140 -14.32 16.05 -15.80
N LYS A 141 -13.66 17.19 -16.06
CA LYS A 141 -14.18 18.21 -16.98
C LYS A 141 -14.23 17.73 -18.43
N TYR A 142 -13.27 16.91 -18.84
CA TYR A 142 -13.24 16.32 -20.18
C TYR A 142 -14.43 15.39 -20.37
N VAL A 143 -14.63 14.47 -19.42
CA VAL A 143 -15.73 13.49 -19.46
C VAL A 143 -17.09 14.17 -19.33
N ASP A 144 -17.23 15.24 -18.55
CA ASP A 144 -18.46 16.06 -18.50
C ASP A 144 -18.85 16.65 -19.87
N ARG A 145 -17.85 17.03 -20.69
CA ARG A 145 -18.06 17.50 -22.06
C ARG A 145 -18.30 16.37 -23.06
N HIS A 146 -17.79 15.18 -22.76
CA HIS A 146 -17.86 13.97 -23.58
C HIS A 146 -18.79 12.96 -22.93
N ARG A 147 -20.07 13.35 -22.82
CA ARG A 147 -21.11 12.59 -22.11
C ARG A 147 -21.32 11.18 -22.64
N GLU A 148 -20.92 10.89 -23.88
CA GLU A 148 -20.91 9.56 -24.47
C GLU A 148 -20.03 8.55 -23.71
N LEU A 149 -19.00 9.01 -22.98
CA LEU A 149 -18.06 8.18 -22.22
C LEU A 149 -18.57 7.78 -20.83
N LEU A 150 -19.64 8.42 -20.35
CA LEU A 150 -20.19 8.21 -18.99
C LEU A 150 -21.12 7.00 -18.92
N VAL A 151 -21.11 6.31 -17.78
CA VAL A 151 -22.09 5.26 -17.44
C VAL A 151 -23.48 5.87 -17.35
N ASP A 152 -23.65 6.87 -16.48
CA ASP A 152 -24.88 7.64 -16.29
C ASP A 152 -24.63 9.15 -16.50
N PRO A 153 -24.82 9.67 -17.73
CA PRO A 153 -24.58 11.07 -18.03
C PRO A 153 -25.56 12.04 -17.38
N GLU A 154 -26.72 11.58 -16.89
CA GLU A 154 -27.73 12.43 -16.27
C GLU A 154 -27.39 12.74 -14.82
N ASN A 155 -26.81 11.78 -14.11
CA ASN A 155 -26.44 11.91 -12.70
C ASN A 155 -25.02 12.48 -12.47
N TYR A 156 -24.15 12.40 -13.48
CA TYR A 156 -22.81 12.99 -13.40
C TYR A 156 -22.83 14.51 -13.55
N SER A 157 -22.15 15.21 -12.64
CA SER A 157 -21.91 16.65 -12.76
C SER A 157 -20.50 17.03 -12.33
N TRP A 158 -19.78 17.74 -13.20
CA TRP A 158 -18.50 18.33 -12.81
C TRP A 158 -18.69 19.64 -12.06
N THR A 159 -18.10 19.73 -10.87
CA THR A 159 -18.20 20.94 -10.02
C THR A 159 -16.87 21.69 -9.99
N PRO A 160 -16.84 23.03 -10.24
CA PRO A 160 -15.61 23.82 -10.16
C PRO A 160 -14.88 23.78 -8.81
N THR A 161 -15.57 23.38 -7.73
CA THR A 161 -14.99 23.18 -6.40
C THR A 161 -13.81 22.21 -6.39
N VAL A 162 -13.73 21.26 -7.33
CA VAL A 162 -12.58 20.35 -7.45
C VAL A 162 -11.28 21.10 -7.80
N LEU A 163 -11.35 22.31 -8.34
CA LEU A 163 -10.18 23.17 -8.59
C LEU A 163 -9.59 23.77 -7.31
N LEU A 164 -10.28 23.67 -6.18
CA LEU A 164 -9.73 24.09 -4.89
C LEU A 164 -8.54 23.22 -4.46
N TYR A 165 -8.52 21.93 -4.81
CA TYR A 165 -7.41 21.03 -4.47
C TYR A 165 -6.08 21.39 -5.15
N PRO A 166 -5.99 21.54 -6.49
CA PRO A 166 -4.74 21.99 -7.11
C PRO A 166 -4.34 23.40 -6.65
N ALA A 167 -5.30 24.31 -6.42
CA ALA A 167 -4.99 25.63 -5.87
C ALA A 167 -4.42 25.54 -4.44
N LEU A 168 -4.99 24.69 -3.59
CA LEU A 168 -4.51 24.43 -2.23
C LEU A 168 -3.08 23.87 -2.25
N PHE A 169 -2.82 22.84 -3.05
CA PHE A 169 -1.46 22.27 -3.16
C PHE A 169 -0.46 23.27 -3.70
N PHE A 170 -0.86 24.12 -4.65
CA PHE A 170 0.02 25.17 -5.17
C PHE A 170 0.37 26.18 -4.08
N VAL A 171 -0.61 26.62 -3.29
CA VAL A 171 -0.39 27.52 -2.15
C VAL A 171 0.50 26.86 -1.10
N LEU A 172 0.25 25.59 -0.73
CA LEU A 172 1.11 24.85 0.20
C LEU A 172 2.54 24.74 -0.32
N GLY A 173 2.74 24.51 -1.62
CA GLY A 173 4.06 24.53 -2.25
C GLY A 173 4.75 25.90 -2.15
N LEU A 174 4.03 27.00 -2.35
CA LEU A 174 4.60 28.34 -2.11
C LEU A 174 4.95 28.55 -0.63
N MET A 175 4.15 28.01 0.28
CA MET A 175 4.40 28.09 1.72
C MET A 175 5.65 27.32 2.16
N THR A 176 6.07 26.26 1.46
CA THR A 176 7.34 25.58 1.79
C THR A 176 8.56 26.45 1.54
N LYS A 177 8.44 27.55 0.79
CA LYS A 177 9.52 28.55 0.65
C LYS A 177 9.65 29.49 1.84
N LEU A 178 8.70 29.46 2.78
CA LEU A 178 8.71 30.28 3.98
C LEU A 178 9.33 29.47 5.13
N GLU A 179 10.43 29.97 5.70
CA GLU A 179 11.28 29.28 6.69
C GLU A 179 10.53 28.80 7.94
N PHE A 180 9.39 29.40 8.31
CA PHE A 180 8.66 29.07 9.54
C PHE A 180 7.54 28.03 9.36
N ILE A 181 7.10 27.75 8.12
CA ILE A 181 5.87 26.98 7.84
C ILE A 181 6.16 25.64 7.15
N GLY A 182 7.32 25.50 6.52
CA GLY A 182 7.64 24.39 5.61
C GLY A 182 7.36 22.99 6.17
N ASP A 183 7.85 22.68 7.37
CA ASP A 183 7.73 21.33 7.93
C ASP A 183 6.30 20.98 8.39
N TYR A 184 5.51 21.97 8.82
CA TYR A 184 4.14 21.75 9.27
C TYR A 184 3.14 21.64 8.11
N ALA A 185 3.47 22.16 6.92
CA ALA A 185 2.62 22.08 5.74
C ALA A 185 2.29 20.63 5.35
N TYR A 186 3.19 19.68 5.66
CA TYR A 186 3.02 18.27 5.35
C TYR A 186 2.07 17.54 6.31
N LEU A 187 2.01 17.95 7.59
CA LEU A 187 1.13 17.32 8.57
C LEU A 187 -0.36 17.48 8.22
N GLY A 188 -0.71 18.58 7.56
CA GLY A 188 -2.06 18.80 7.03
C GLY A 188 -2.49 17.78 5.98
N LEU A 189 -1.56 17.05 5.35
CA LEU A 189 -1.89 16.09 4.29
C LEU A 189 -2.55 14.81 4.83
N PHE A 190 -2.33 14.44 6.10
CA PHE A 190 -3.08 13.35 6.73
C PHE A 190 -4.57 13.66 6.88
N LEU A 191 -4.94 14.95 6.86
CA LEU A 191 -6.32 15.41 6.98
C LEU A 191 -7.04 15.55 5.63
N LEU A 192 -6.37 15.28 4.50
CA LEU A 192 -6.98 15.36 3.15
C LEU A 192 -8.33 14.64 3.00
N PRO A 193 -8.51 13.39 3.48
CA PRO A 193 -9.80 12.70 3.33
C PRO A 193 -10.93 13.36 4.12
N LEU A 194 -10.63 14.04 5.24
CA LEU A 194 -11.64 14.78 6.00
C LEU A 194 -12.16 15.98 5.20
N ILE A 195 -11.28 16.65 4.44
CA ILE A 195 -11.63 17.78 3.57
C ILE A 195 -12.52 17.32 2.40
N GLY A 196 -12.26 16.13 1.82
CA GLY A 196 -13.11 15.53 0.78
C GLY A 196 -14.50 15.10 1.26
N SER A 197 -14.58 14.51 2.46
CA SER A 197 -15.86 14.06 3.05
C SER A 197 -16.86 15.19 3.33
N MET A 198 -16.38 16.43 3.48
CA MET A 198 -17.23 17.61 3.65
C MET A 198 -17.81 18.14 2.32
N VAL A 199 -17.16 17.84 1.20
CA VAL A 199 -17.58 18.27 -0.15
C VAL A 199 -18.47 17.22 -0.81
N ALA A 200 -18.25 15.93 -0.53
CA ALA A 200 -18.99 14.79 -1.09
C ALA A 200 -20.42 14.58 -0.54
N ARG A 201 -20.81 15.27 0.54
CA ARG A 201 -22.14 15.13 1.20
C ARG A 201 -23.31 15.79 0.44
N ARG A 202 -23.32 15.79 -0.89
CA ARG A 202 -24.37 16.44 -1.70
C ARG A 202 -25.19 15.54 -2.61
N SER A 203 -24.85 14.26 -2.79
CA SER A 203 -25.74 13.29 -3.42
C SER A 203 -26.62 12.62 -2.36
N SER A 204 -27.92 12.57 -2.64
CA SER A 204 -28.96 12.02 -1.74
C SER A 204 -28.91 10.49 -1.62
N GLU A 205 -28.15 9.83 -2.49
CA GLU A 205 -27.95 8.39 -2.51
C GLU A 205 -26.45 8.10 -2.48
N PRO A 206 -25.98 7.18 -1.61
CA PRO A 206 -24.61 6.71 -1.68
C PRO A 206 -24.37 6.15 -3.10
N PRO A 207 -23.23 6.43 -3.73
CA PRO A 207 -22.93 5.86 -5.04
C PRO A 207 -23.06 4.34 -4.93
N ALA A 208 -23.79 3.74 -5.87
CA ALA A 208 -23.91 2.28 -5.92
C ALA A 208 -22.50 1.73 -6.18
N HIS A 209 -21.88 1.15 -5.15
CA HIS A 209 -20.60 0.48 -5.28
C HIS A 209 -20.68 -0.56 -6.40
N THR A 210 -19.75 -0.48 -7.35
CA THR A 210 -19.77 -1.33 -8.54
C THR A 210 -18.88 -2.55 -8.33
N GLU A 211 -19.25 -3.70 -8.93
CA GLU A 211 -18.37 -4.88 -8.95
C GLU A 211 -16.98 -4.54 -9.52
N ARG A 212 -16.94 -3.71 -10.59
CA ARG A 212 -15.68 -3.21 -11.16
C ARG A 212 -14.88 -2.40 -10.14
N GLY A 213 -15.54 -1.54 -9.36
CA GLY A 213 -14.93 -0.76 -8.29
C GLY A 213 -14.21 -1.64 -7.28
N PHE A 214 -14.91 -2.68 -6.83
CA PHE A 214 -14.37 -3.66 -5.89
C PHE A 214 -13.21 -4.45 -6.50
N ASP A 215 -13.34 -4.93 -7.74
CA ASP A 215 -12.29 -5.64 -8.47
C ASP A 215 -11.00 -4.81 -8.56
N ARG A 216 -11.12 -3.50 -8.77
CA ARG A 216 -9.96 -2.60 -8.82
C ARG A 216 -9.24 -2.49 -7.48
N ILE A 217 -9.96 -2.48 -6.36
CA ILE A 217 -9.36 -2.48 -5.01
C ILE A 217 -8.56 -3.78 -4.81
N ILE A 218 -9.11 -4.92 -5.22
CA ILE A 218 -8.43 -6.22 -5.15
C ILE A 218 -7.19 -6.22 -6.05
N ASN A 219 -7.34 -5.85 -7.32
CA ASN A 219 -6.24 -5.83 -8.30
C ASN A 219 -5.10 -4.89 -7.86
N PHE A 220 -5.44 -3.73 -7.29
CA PHE A 220 -4.47 -2.79 -6.74
C PHE A 220 -3.73 -3.37 -5.53
N SER A 221 -4.46 -4.01 -4.61
CA SER A 221 -3.89 -4.69 -3.44
C SER A 221 -2.93 -5.81 -3.84
N ASP A 222 -3.33 -6.65 -4.78
CA ASP A 222 -2.53 -7.76 -5.29
C ASP A 222 -1.27 -7.26 -6.00
N ALA A 223 -1.37 -6.19 -6.79
CA ALA A 223 -0.22 -5.55 -7.42
C ALA A 223 0.78 -5.03 -6.38
N ILE A 224 0.31 -4.32 -5.35
CA ILE A 224 1.18 -3.83 -4.27
C ILE A 224 1.91 -4.98 -3.57
N VAL A 225 1.19 -6.02 -3.18
CA VAL A 225 1.79 -7.15 -2.45
C VAL A 225 2.78 -7.91 -3.32
N ALA A 226 2.44 -8.14 -4.60
CA ALA A 226 3.35 -8.78 -5.54
C ALA A 226 4.67 -8.00 -5.66
N ILE A 227 4.61 -6.67 -5.79
CA ILE A 227 5.81 -5.85 -5.90
C ILE A 227 6.59 -5.83 -4.58
N ALA A 228 5.92 -5.67 -3.44
CA ALA A 228 6.56 -5.71 -2.13
C ALA A 228 7.34 -7.02 -1.90
N ILE A 229 6.76 -8.16 -2.28
CA ILE A 229 7.43 -9.47 -2.23
C ILE A 229 8.64 -9.51 -3.18
N THR A 230 8.52 -8.94 -4.40
CA THR A 230 9.66 -8.91 -5.33
C THR A 230 10.81 -8.05 -4.83
N LEU A 231 10.56 -6.97 -4.10
CA LEU A 231 11.61 -6.11 -3.55
C LEU A 231 12.51 -6.83 -2.54
N LEU A 232 12.04 -7.92 -1.92
CA LEU A 232 12.84 -8.74 -0.99
C LEU A 232 14.09 -9.34 -1.65
N ILE A 233 14.13 -9.44 -2.98
CA ILE A 233 15.30 -9.98 -3.68
C ILE A 233 16.47 -8.98 -3.73
N LEU A 234 16.21 -7.69 -3.56
CA LEU A 234 17.22 -6.63 -3.76
C LEU A 234 18.47 -6.82 -2.87
N PRO A 235 18.36 -7.07 -1.54
CA PRO A 235 19.53 -7.29 -0.69
C PRO A 235 20.38 -8.49 -1.12
N LEU A 236 19.77 -9.49 -1.77
CA LEU A 236 20.49 -10.67 -2.29
C LEU A 236 21.25 -10.34 -3.57
N ILE A 237 20.70 -9.45 -4.41
CA ILE A 237 21.37 -8.95 -5.63
C ILE A 237 22.58 -8.09 -5.26
N ASP A 238 22.44 -7.25 -4.24
CA ASP A 238 23.52 -6.38 -3.76
C ASP A 238 24.70 -7.22 -3.23
N LEU A 239 24.42 -8.27 -2.44
CA LEU A 239 25.45 -9.17 -1.92
C LEU A 239 26.28 -9.86 -3.02
N VAL A 240 25.66 -10.23 -4.14
CA VAL A 240 26.36 -10.86 -5.28
C VAL A 240 27.23 -9.84 -6.03
N SER A 241 26.80 -8.59 -6.09
CA SER A 241 27.52 -7.52 -6.80
C SER A 241 28.82 -7.14 -6.10
N ASP A 242 28.86 -7.22 -4.77
CA ASP A 242 30.03 -6.87 -3.96
C ASP A 242 31.10 -7.98 -3.89
N TYR A 243 30.74 -9.24 -4.19
CA TYR A 243 31.64 -10.40 -4.11
C TYR A 243 31.65 -11.27 -5.39
N PRO A 244 32.27 -10.81 -6.48
CA PRO A 244 32.25 -11.50 -7.78
C PRO A 244 33.06 -12.81 -7.86
N GLU A 245 33.93 -13.14 -6.89
CA GLU A 245 34.75 -14.37 -6.91
C GLU A 245 34.35 -15.39 -5.84
N THR A 246 33.95 -16.60 -6.28
CA THR A 246 33.89 -17.95 -5.64
C THR A 246 33.50 -18.15 -4.15
N ARG A 247 33.31 -17.09 -3.36
CA ARG A 247 32.76 -17.11 -2.00
C ARG A 247 31.23 -16.95 -1.96
N VAL A 248 30.57 -16.98 -3.13
CA VAL A 248 29.10 -16.95 -3.29
C VAL A 248 28.41 -18.10 -2.51
N LEU A 249 29.17 -19.11 -2.05
CA LEU A 249 28.68 -20.23 -1.24
C LEU A 249 29.18 -20.21 0.22
N GLY A 250 29.57 -19.05 0.76
CA GLY A 250 29.85 -18.90 2.19
C GLY A 250 28.58 -18.85 3.06
N ASP A 251 28.73 -19.04 4.37
CA ASP A 251 27.61 -19.13 5.33
C ASP A 251 26.63 -17.94 5.25
N GLY A 252 27.12 -16.72 5.02
CA GLY A 252 26.28 -15.51 4.93
C GLY A 252 25.28 -15.51 3.77
N TRP A 253 25.62 -16.05 2.59
CA TRP A 253 24.69 -16.12 1.46
C TRP A 253 23.55 -17.11 1.73
N THR A 254 23.87 -18.25 2.35
CA THR A 254 22.87 -19.27 2.69
C THR A 254 21.87 -18.76 3.72
N LEU A 255 22.34 -18.00 4.72
CA LEU A 255 21.48 -17.37 5.71
C LEU A 255 20.58 -16.31 5.06
N LYS A 256 21.14 -15.36 4.29
CA LYS A 256 20.34 -14.33 3.60
C LYS A 256 19.31 -14.93 2.65
N LEU A 257 19.67 -15.97 1.89
CA LEU A 257 18.72 -16.68 1.03
C LEU A 257 17.59 -17.33 1.86
N ALA A 258 17.92 -17.94 3.00
CA ALA A 258 16.93 -18.56 3.86
C ALA A 258 15.99 -17.52 4.51
N LEU A 259 16.51 -16.36 4.90
CA LEU A 259 15.73 -15.23 5.44
C LEU A 259 14.84 -14.57 4.39
N PHE A 260 15.35 -14.43 3.16
CA PHE A 260 14.56 -14.04 1.99
C PHE A 260 13.40 -15.01 1.78
N LEU A 261 13.67 -16.33 1.69
CA LEU A 261 12.63 -17.35 1.48
C LEU A 261 11.61 -17.35 2.62
N LEU A 262 12.07 -17.23 3.86
CA LEU A 262 11.20 -17.14 5.04
C LEU A 262 10.23 -15.96 4.89
N THR A 263 10.74 -14.76 4.64
CA THR A 263 9.90 -13.56 4.51
C THR A 263 8.98 -13.62 3.29
N PHE A 264 9.49 -14.14 2.16
CA PHE A 264 8.70 -14.38 0.95
C PHE A 264 7.46 -15.23 1.26
N PHE A 265 7.64 -16.38 1.91
CA PHE A 265 6.53 -17.28 2.19
C PHE A 265 5.61 -16.73 3.30
N VAL A 266 6.14 -15.96 4.27
CA VAL A 266 5.34 -15.27 5.28
C VAL A 266 4.41 -14.23 4.62
N MET A 267 4.94 -13.38 3.74
CA MET A 267 4.15 -12.40 2.99
C MET A 267 3.13 -13.05 2.07
N ALA A 268 3.53 -14.10 1.35
CA ALA A 268 2.60 -14.89 0.52
C ALA A 268 1.48 -15.52 1.36
N ARG A 269 1.77 -15.94 2.60
CA ARG A 269 0.76 -16.47 3.51
C ARG A 269 -0.22 -15.38 3.97
N PHE A 270 0.26 -14.19 4.31
CA PHE A 270 -0.61 -13.04 4.62
C PHE A 270 -1.50 -12.68 3.44
N TRP A 271 -0.94 -12.67 2.23
CA TRP A 271 -1.71 -12.48 1.00
C TRP A 271 -2.82 -13.53 0.83
N LEU A 272 -2.52 -14.83 1.02
CA LEU A 272 -3.54 -15.89 0.94
C LEU A 272 -4.67 -15.71 1.97
N VAL A 273 -4.36 -15.22 3.18
CA VAL A 273 -5.38 -14.90 4.19
C VAL A 273 -6.23 -13.72 3.72
N HIS A 274 -5.60 -12.64 3.27
CA HIS A 274 -6.26 -11.45 2.73
C HIS A 274 -7.17 -11.79 1.55
N HIS A 275 -6.63 -12.45 0.53
CA HIS A 275 -7.37 -12.89 -0.65
C HIS A 275 -8.57 -13.73 -0.26
N GLY A 276 -8.38 -14.72 0.61
CA GLY A 276 -9.49 -15.52 1.11
C GLY A 276 -10.56 -14.70 1.84
N ILE A 277 -10.22 -13.63 2.57
CA ILE A 277 -11.21 -12.73 3.20
C ILE A 277 -11.99 -11.98 2.12
N PHE A 278 -11.31 -11.39 1.14
CA PHE A 278 -11.93 -10.58 0.09
C PHE A 278 -12.76 -11.39 -0.91
N GLU A 279 -12.43 -12.67 -1.16
CA GLU A 279 -13.26 -13.59 -1.95
C GLU A 279 -14.70 -13.74 -1.40
N ARG A 280 -14.93 -13.42 -0.13
CA ARG A 280 -16.24 -13.53 0.53
C ARG A 280 -17.03 -12.22 0.57
N ILE A 281 -16.39 -11.11 0.19
CA ILE A 281 -16.95 -9.76 0.28
C ILE A 281 -17.51 -9.37 -1.10
N THR A 282 -18.72 -8.83 -1.15
CA THR A 282 -19.37 -8.33 -2.38
C THR A 282 -19.34 -6.82 -2.52
N ASP A 283 -19.18 -6.13 -1.40
CA ASP A 283 -19.30 -4.69 -1.32
C ASP A 283 -18.23 -4.11 -0.38
N TYR A 284 -17.85 -2.87 -0.58
CA TYR A 284 -16.81 -2.21 0.20
C TYR A 284 -17.32 -0.90 0.80
N SER A 285 -16.78 -0.57 1.97
CA SER A 285 -17.01 0.73 2.59
C SER A 285 -15.70 1.51 2.70
N GLY A 286 -15.78 2.82 2.86
CA GLY A 286 -14.61 3.64 3.17
C GLY A 286 -13.87 3.16 4.43
N GLY A 287 -14.59 2.57 5.39
CA GLY A 287 -13.99 1.93 6.56
C GLY A 287 -13.14 0.70 6.21
N LEU A 288 -13.65 -0.19 5.36
CA LEU A 288 -12.92 -1.37 4.90
C LEU A 288 -11.67 -0.94 4.11
N ILE A 289 -11.83 0.01 3.20
CA ILE A 289 -10.75 0.59 2.38
C ILE A 289 -9.60 1.09 3.28
N VAL A 290 -9.86 1.96 4.26
CA VAL A 290 -8.78 2.51 5.10
C VAL A 290 -8.00 1.40 5.81
N ARG A 291 -8.67 0.35 6.29
CA ARG A 291 -8.01 -0.79 6.95
C ARG A 291 -7.17 -1.60 5.96
N ALA A 292 -7.67 -1.82 4.75
CA ALA A 292 -6.92 -2.49 3.68
C ALA A 292 -5.67 -1.69 3.31
N PHE A 293 -5.77 -0.37 3.17
CA PHE A 293 -4.62 0.49 2.85
C PHE A 293 -3.59 0.57 3.99
N ILE A 294 -4.01 0.56 5.25
CA ILE A 294 -3.09 0.41 6.39
C ILE A 294 -2.35 -0.93 6.31
N TRP A 295 -3.06 -2.01 6.02
CA TRP A 295 -2.46 -3.34 5.85
C TRP A 295 -1.46 -3.36 4.68
N LEU A 296 -1.78 -2.74 3.54
CA LEU A 296 -0.89 -2.61 2.39
C LEU A 296 0.37 -1.80 2.71
N ALA A 297 0.23 -0.67 3.42
CA ALA A 297 1.37 0.14 3.86
C ALA A 297 2.34 -0.69 4.73
N LEU A 298 1.81 -1.50 5.66
CA LEU A 298 2.60 -2.38 6.50
C LEU A 298 3.26 -3.51 5.72
N MET A 299 2.57 -4.08 4.71
CA MET A 299 3.14 -5.10 3.82
C MET A 299 4.32 -4.56 3.01
N VAL A 300 4.21 -3.34 2.48
CA VAL A 300 5.33 -2.66 1.79
C VAL A 300 6.44 -2.34 2.78
N PHE A 301 6.09 -1.82 3.96
CA PHE A 301 7.05 -1.48 5.00
C PHE A 301 7.86 -2.70 5.46
N LEU A 302 7.27 -3.90 5.52
CA LEU A 302 7.97 -5.12 5.94
C LEU A 302 9.20 -5.45 5.09
N ALA A 303 9.23 -5.05 3.82
CA ALA A 303 10.39 -5.23 2.96
C ALA A 303 11.63 -4.49 3.48
N PHE A 304 11.45 -3.37 4.19
CA PHE A 304 12.54 -2.59 4.77
C PHE A 304 13.30 -3.34 5.87
N PRO A 305 12.70 -3.71 7.03
CA PRO A 305 13.43 -4.44 8.05
C PRO A 305 13.83 -5.83 7.54
N ALA A 306 13.02 -6.50 6.71
CA ALA A 306 13.37 -7.81 6.16
C ALA A 306 14.66 -7.79 5.32
N GLY A 307 14.91 -6.69 4.60
CA GLY A 307 16.11 -6.57 3.79
C GLY A 307 17.39 -6.28 4.57
N LEU A 308 17.25 -5.87 5.84
CA LEU A 308 18.37 -5.58 6.73
C LEU A 308 18.64 -6.71 7.75
N VAL A 309 17.72 -7.67 7.90
CA VAL A 309 17.90 -8.78 8.82
C VAL A 309 18.93 -9.77 8.25
N GLY A 310 19.96 -10.08 9.04
CA GLY A 310 20.96 -11.10 8.69
C GLY A 310 22.31 -10.56 8.20
N ASP A 311 22.55 -9.25 8.30
CA ASP A 311 23.90 -8.68 8.22
C ASP A 311 24.66 -8.88 9.53
N ASP A 312 25.98 -9.09 9.47
CA ASP A 312 26.83 -9.48 10.61
C ASP A 312 26.78 -8.47 11.79
N ASP A 313 26.38 -7.22 11.52
CA ASP A 313 26.22 -6.14 12.49
C ASP A 313 24.77 -5.90 12.93
N THR A 314 23.81 -6.74 12.53
CA THR A 314 22.38 -6.52 12.84
C THR A 314 22.11 -6.76 14.33
N GLU A 315 22.18 -5.73 15.18
CA GLU A 315 21.69 -5.83 16.55
C GLU A 315 20.14 -5.92 16.57
N ARG A 316 19.67 -6.40 17.71
CA ARG A 316 18.28 -6.57 18.17
C ARG A 316 17.28 -5.53 17.65
N GLY A 317 17.65 -4.26 17.42
CA GLY A 317 16.74 -3.21 16.94
C GLY A 317 16.02 -3.54 15.62
N ILE A 318 16.74 -4.00 14.59
CA ILE A 318 16.15 -4.32 13.29
C ILE A 318 15.28 -5.58 13.38
N ALA A 319 15.72 -6.59 14.15
CA ALA A 319 14.92 -7.77 14.45
C ALA A 319 13.61 -7.41 15.17
N LEU A 320 13.66 -6.52 16.17
CA LEU A 320 12.48 -5.99 16.85
C LEU A 320 11.54 -5.27 15.88
N LEU A 321 12.07 -4.45 14.97
CA LEU A 321 11.27 -3.73 13.99
C LEU A 321 10.55 -4.69 13.02
N TYR A 322 11.25 -5.73 12.56
CA TYR A 322 10.69 -6.81 11.75
C TYR A 322 9.51 -7.49 12.46
N LEU A 323 9.69 -7.89 13.73
CA LEU A 323 8.67 -8.58 14.53
C LEU A 323 7.48 -7.70 14.89
N VAL A 324 7.72 -6.43 15.22
CA VAL A 324 6.66 -5.43 15.46
C VAL A 324 5.84 -5.23 14.19
N THR A 325 6.49 -5.11 13.03
CA THR A 325 5.80 -4.96 11.75
C THR A 325 4.88 -6.15 11.45
N LEU A 326 5.38 -7.38 11.63
CA LEU A 326 4.56 -8.59 11.47
C LEU A 326 3.36 -8.63 12.43
N SER A 327 3.55 -8.17 13.67
CA SER A 327 2.48 -8.07 14.67
C SER A 327 1.42 -7.05 14.24
N LEU A 328 1.83 -5.92 13.67
CA LEU A 328 0.93 -4.91 13.12
C LEU A 328 0.18 -5.42 11.88
N ILE A 329 0.84 -6.15 10.97
CA ILE A 329 0.18 -6.77 9.80
C ILE A 329 -0.88 -7.76 10.26
N THR A 330 -0.57 -8.56 11.28
CA THR A 330 -1.52 -9.51 11.89
C THR A 330 -2.73 -8.77 12.48
N LEU A 331 -2.49 -7.71 13.25
CA LEU A 331 -3.56 -6.89 13.83
C LEU A 331 -4.44 -6.24 12.74
N ALA A 332 -3.82 -5.72 11.68
CA ALA A 332 -4.53 -5.14 10.55
C ALA A 332 -5.38 -6.19 9.80
N THR A 333 -4.83 -7.39 9.58
CA THR A 333 -5.58 -8.53 8.99
C THR A 333 -6.79 -8.89 9.85
N TYR A 334 -6.61 -8.97 11.17
CA TYR A 334 -7.70 -9.23 12.11
C TYR A 334 -8.73 -8.09 12.15
N ALA A 335 -8.29 -6.83 12.01
CA ALA A 335 -9.18 -5.68 11.95
C ALA A 335 -10.06 -5.69 10.69
N ILE A 336 -9.50 -6.12 9.54
CA ILE A 336 -10.26 -6.32 8.30
C ILE A 336 -11.29 -7.44 8.48
N ASP A 337 -10.86 -8.62 8.95
CA ASP A 337 -11.75 -9.76 9.19
C ASP A 337 -12.88 -9.41 10.18
N SER A 338 -12.54 -8.80 11.31
CA SER A 338 -13.50 -8.35 12.32
C SER A 338 -14.47 -7.31 11.78
N TYR A 339 -14.02 -6.43 10.89
CA TYR A 339 -14.86 -5.41 10.28
C TYR A 339 -15.86 -6.04 9.32
N ALA A 340 -15.41 -6.94 8.44
CA ALA A 340 -16.26 -7.70 7.52
C ALA A 340 -17.34 -8.50 8.27
N HIS A 341 -16.99 -9.15 9.38
CA HIS A 341 -17.97 -9.89 10.20
C HIS A 341 -18.97 -9.01 10.97
N ARG A 342 -18.72 -7.72 11.13
CA ARG A 342 -19.67 -6.79 11.76
C ARG A 342 -20.62 -6.15 10.76
N HIS A 343 -20.26 -6.19 9.47
CA HIS A 343 -21.01 -5.63 8.36
C HIS A 343 -21.45 -6.78 7.45
N GLU A 344 -22.31 -7.65 7.98
CA GLU A 344 -22.75 -8.87 7.31
C GLU A 344 -23.50 -8.56 6.00
N GLU A 345 -24.00 -7.34 5.84
CA GLU A 345 -24.59 -6.82 4.60
C GLU A 345 -23.64 -6.80 3.39
N MET A 346 -22.32 -6.92 3.62
CA MET A 346 -21.29 -6.91 2.56
C MET A 346 -20.88 -8.33 2.10
N VAL A 347 -21.53 -9.40 2.56
CA VAL A 347 -21.09 -10.80 2.34
C VAL A 347 -22.05 -11.56 1.42
N LEU A 348 -21.48 -12.33 0.47
CA LEU A 348 -22.15 -13.01 -0.65
C LEU A 348 -23.36 -13.90 -0.28
N ASP A 349 -23.30 -14.66 0.83
CA ASP A 349 -24.31 -15.66 1.19
C ASP A 349 -24.17 -16.12 2.65
N ASP A 350 -25.28 -16.23 3.38
CA ASP A 350 -25.36 -16.85 4.71
C ASP A 350 -24.82 -18.29 4.72
N SER A 351 -24.92 -19.01 3.60
CA SER A 351 -24.42 -20.38 3.44
C SER A 351 -22.88 -20.47 3.30
N MET A 352 -22.23 -19.35 2.95
CA MET A 352 -20.78 -19.22 2.85
C MET A 352 -20.14 -18.59 4.10
N LYS A 353 -20.91 -18.26 5.15
CA LYS A 353 -20.39 -17.85 6.47
C LYS A 353 -19.75 -19.07 7.17
N PRO A 354 -18.41 -19.26 7.18
CA PRO A 354 -17.81 -20.24 8.06
C PRO A 354 -17.67 -19.60 9.45
N ASP A 355 -17.31 -20.40 10.47
CA ASP A 355 -16.88 -19.83 11.75
C ASP A 355 -15.89 -18.68 11.50
N ARG A 356 -16.13 -17.54 12.19
CA ARG A 356 -15.18 -16.42 12.28
C ARG A 356 -13.77 -16.95 12.29
N MET A 357 -12.81 -16.24 11.67
CA MET A 357 -11.40 -16.56 11.90
C MET A 357 -11.23 -16.71 13.41
N PRO A 358 -10.93 -17.91 13.94
CA PRO A 358 -11.14 -18.15 15.36
C PRO A 358 -10.33 -17.08 16.10
N LEU A 359 -10.87 -16.45 17.14
CA LEU A 359 -10.10 -15.48 17.93
C LEU A 359 -8.76 -16.11 18.39
N LEU A 360 -8.77 -17.42 18.58
CA LEU A 360 -7.60 -18.27 18.83
C LEU A 360 -6.57 -18.27 17.70
N PHE A 361 -6.97 -18.13 16.44
CA PHE A 361 -6.10 -18.09 15.27
C PHE A 361 -5.43 -16.71 15.08
N ALA A 362 -6.20 -15.62 15.18
CA ALA A 362 -5.63 -14.27 15.24
C ALA A 362 -4.73 -14.12 16.49
N GLY A 363 -5.21 -14.63 17.62
CA GLY A 363 -4.47 -14.71 18.87
C GLY A 363 -3.21 -15.57 18.76
N PHE A 364 -3.21 -16.66 17.98
CA PHE A 364 -2.03 -17.47 17.72
C PHE A 364 -0.97 -16.71 16.91
N LEU A 365 -1.36 -15.99 15.86
CA LEU A 365 -0.42 -15.19 15.07
C LEU A 365 0.17 -14.02 15.88
N VAL A 366 -0.66 -13.34 16.67
CA VAL A 366 -0.19 -12.30 17.61
C VAL A 366 0.71 -12.92 18.69
N ALA A 367 0.31 -14.06 19.26
CA ALA A 367 1.11 -14.76 20.27
C ALA A 367 2.41 -15.29 19.69
N LEU A 368 2.45 -15.70 18.42
CA LEU A 368 3.67 -16.12 17.73
C LEU A 368 4.61 -14.94 17.51
N GLY A 369 4.08 -13.77 17.10
CA GLY A 369 4.84 -12.53 17.00
C GLY A 369 5.38 -12.08 18.36
N LEU A 370 4.55 -12.11 19.41
CA LEU A 370 4.96 -11.79 20.79
C LEU A 370 5.94 -12.83 21.36
N LEU A 371 5.76 -14.12 21.07
CA LEU A 371 6.68 -15.17 21.47
C LEU A 371 8.03 -14.99 20.79
N SER A 372 8.02 -14.72 19.48
CA SER A 372 9.23 -14.38 18.73
C SER A 372 9.93 -13.17 19.32
N LEU A 373 9.18 -12.14 19.73
CA LEU A 373 9.69 -10.95 20.40
C LEU A 373 10.33 -11.27 21.74
N VAL A 374 9.68 -12.11 22.56
CA VAL A 374 10.19 -12.54 23.87
C VAL A 374 11.43 -13.43 23.70
N LEU A 375 11.44 -14.33 22.72
CA LEU A 375 12.59 -15.18 22.41
C LEU A 375 13.83 -14.35 22.03
N GLU A 376 13.63 -13.33 21.20
CA GLU A 376 14.69 -12.39 20.82
C GLU A 376 15.16 -11.55 22.02
N LEU A 377 14.25 -10.93 22.77
CA LEU A 377 14.58 -10.01 23.87
C LEU A 377 15.20 -10.69 25.09
N VAL A 378 14.75 -11.91 25.41
CA VAL A 378 15.09 -12.58 26.67
C VAL A 378 16.16 -13.64 26.48
N PHE A 379 16.18 -14.31 25.33
CA PHE A 379 17.01 -15.50 25.12
C PHE A 379 18.06 -15.36 24.02
N ASP A 380 18.08 -14.25 23.26
CA ASP A 380 19.03 -14.03 22.15
C ASP A 380 19.00 -15.17 21.12
N VAL A 381 17.86 -15.87 21.03
CA VAL A 381 17.60 -16.93 20.06
C VAL A 381 16.93 -16.27 18.88
N ALA A 382 17.44 -16.51 17.66
CA ALA A 382 16.92 -15.99 16.39
C ALA A 382 15.39 -16.20 16.27
N GLY A 383 14.61 -15.25 16.80
CA GLY A 383 13.18 -15.38 17.04
C GLY A 383 12.41 -15.51 15.73
N GLN A 384 12.97 -14.92 14.67
CA GLN A 384 12.51 -15.05 13.28
C GLN A 384 12.20 -16.48 12.84
N TRP A 385 12.93 -17.49 13.30
CA TRP A 385 12.63 -18.89 12.93
C TRP A 385 11.35 -19.42 13.56
N ALA A 386 10.89 -18.85 14.68
CA ALA A 386 9.60 -19.16 15.27
C ALA A 386 8.44 -18.84 14.30
N LEU A 387 8.65 -17.94 13.33
CA LEU A 387 7.67 -17.60 12.30
C LEU A 387 7.38 -18.74 11.33
N LEU A 388 8.24 -19.76 11.23
CA LEU A 388 7.90 -21.00 10.51
C LEU A 388 6.65 -21.69 11.08
N GLY A 389 6.29 -21.40 12.34
CA GLY A 389 5.02 -21.80 12.94
C GLY A 389 3.79 -21.33 12.14
N ILE A 390 3.91 -20.28 11.32
CA ILE A 390 2.84 -19.81 10.43
C ILE A 390 2.42 -20.86 9.39
N PHE A 391 3.31 -21.79 9.03
CA PHE A 391 3.00 -22.87 8.08
C PHE A 391 2.30 -24.07 8.73
N LEU A 392 2.31 -24.16 10.06
CA LEU A 392 1.61 -25.23 10.80
C LEU A 392 0.10 -24.94 10.95
N ILE A 393 -0.31 -23.72 10.64
CA ILE A 393 -1.68 -23.21 10.75
C ILE A 393 -2.74 -24.02 9.99
N PRO A 394 -2.55 -24.41 8.71
CA PRO A 394 -3.55 -25.19 7.99
C PRO A 394 -3.76 -26.58 8.59
N ILE A 395 -2.72 -27.11 9.26
CA ILE A 395 -2.73 -28.43 9.90
C ILE A 395 -3.55 -28.36 11.19
N THR A 396 -3.37 -27.34 12.02
CA THR A 396 -4.14 -27.18 13.27
C THR A 396 -5.63 -26.97 12.99
N ARG A 397 -6.00 -26.21 11.95
CA ARG A 397 -7.41 -26.03 11.54
C ARG A 397 -8.06 -27.35 11.11
N ARG A 398 -7.35 -28.18 10.33
CA ARG A 398 -7.84 -29.51 9.92
C ARG A 398 -8.01 -30.46 11.09
N ILE A 399 -7.16 -30.38 12.10
CA ILE A 399 -7.25 -31.21 13.31
C ILE A 399 -8.46 -30.81 14.15
N VAL A 400 -8.67 -29.50 14.38
CA VAL A 400 -9.82 -28.99 15.15
C VAL A 400 -11.14 -29.29 14.46
N GLN A 401 -11.24 -29.09 13.13
CA GLN A 401 -12.45 -29.40 12.37
C GLN A 401 -12.78 -30.91 12.33
N ARG A 402 -11.76 -31.78 12.38
CA ARG A 402 -11.98 -33.24 12.50
C ARG A 402 -12.51 -33.65 13.88
N GLN A 403 -12.13 -32.93 14.94
CA GLN A 403 -12.59 -33.22 16.31
C GLN A 403 -14.02 -32.73 16.55
N THR A 404 -14.44 -31.64 15.91
CA THR A 404 -15.82 -31.13 16.02
C THR A 404 -16.83 -31.89 15.14
N GLN A 405 -16.36 -32.67 14.16
CA GLN A 405 -17.20 -33.49 13.28
C GLN A 405 -17.28 -34.97 13.67
N THR A 406 -16.65 -35.40 14.76
CA THR A 406 -16.84 -36.76 15.30
C THR A 406 -18.25 -36.87 15.91
N PRO A 407 -19.18 -37.68 15.36
CA PRO A 407 -20.47 -37.91 15.98
C PRO A 407 -20.25 -38.72 17.26
N GLY A 408 -20.82 -38.24 18.37
CA GLY A 408 -20.94 -39.02 19.60
C GLY A 408 -21.91 -40.18 19.46
#